data_AF-A0A520DY60-F1
#
_entry.id   AF-A0A520DY60-F1
#
_cell.length_a   1.000
_cell.length_b   1.000
_cell.length_c   1.000
_cell.angle_alpha   90.00
_cell.angle_beta   90.00
_cell.angle_gamma   90.00
#
_symmetry.space_group_name_H-M   'P 1'
#
loop_
_entity.id
_entity.type
_entity.pdbx_description
1 polymer ?
#
loop_
_entity_poly.entity_id
_entity_poly.type
_entity_poly.pdbx_seq_one_letter_code
_entity_poly.pdbx_strand_id
1 'polypeptide(L)' 'HHIVIAKTSQLVLDLKDAFLLLKNKYGNQIPSMISNITGPSRTADIEKTLVLGAHGPKELFVFLIDDFS' A
#
# COMPACT_ATOMS: atom_id res chain seq x y z
N HIS A 1 14.26 0.27 1.15
CA HIS A 1 13.45 -0.86 0.65
C HIS A 1 12.26 -1.05 1.57
N HIS A 2 11.05 -1.17 1.05
CA HIS A 2 9.85 -1.49 1.82
C HIS A 2 9.41 -2.90 1.43
N ILE A 3 9.31 -3.79 2.42
CA ILE A 3 8.92 -5.19 2.21
C ILE A 3 7.56 -5.41 2.86
N VAL A 4 6.61 -5.91 2.07
CA VAL A 4 5.24 -6.21 2.49
C VAL A 4 4.98 -7.69 2.32
N ILE A 5 4.47 -8.34 3.35
CA ILE A 5 3.94 -9.70 3.30
C ILE A 5 2.42 -9.57 3.42
N ALA A 6 1.72 -9.95 2.36
CA ALA A 6 0.27 -9.81 2.25
C ALA A 6 -0.37 -11.16 1.91
N LYS A 7 -1.58 -11.39 2.42
CA LYS A 7 -2.37 -12.58 2.10
C LYS A 7 -3.23 -12.34 0.88
N THR A 8 -3.43 -13.36 0.03
CA THR A 8 -4.29 -13.25 -1.15
C THR A 8 -5.74 -12.94 -0.79
N SER A 9 -6.24 -13.39 0.37
CA SER A 9 -7.56 -13.01 0.90
C SER A 9 -7.73 -11.52 1.24
N GLN A 10 -6.64 -10.74 1.29
CA GLN A 10 -6.70 -9.30 1.55
C GLN A 10 -6.84 -8.47 0.27
N LEU A 11 -6.83 -9.11 -0.90
CA LEU A 11 -7.04 -8.43 -2.18
C LEU A 11 -8.51 -8.04 -2.36
N VAL A 12 -8.72 -6.78 -2.72
CA VAL A 12 -10.04 -6.20 -2.97
C VAL A 12 -10.00 -5.36 -4.24
N LEU A 13 -11.18 -5.10 -4.82
CA LEU A 13 -11.29 -4.38 -6.08
C LEU A 13 -11.00 -2.88 -5.93
N ASP A 14 -11.40 -2.29 -4.81
CA ASP A 14 -11.25 -0.86 -4.59
C ASP A 14 -10.94 -0.47 -3.13
N LEU A 15 -10.68 0.81 -2.93
CA LEU A 15 -10.28 1.36 -1.64
C LEU A 15 -11.44 1.37 -0.61
N LYS A 16 -12.70 1.42 -1.04
CA LYS A 16 -13.85 1.36 -0.12
C LYS A 16 -13.91 -0.01 0.54
N ASP A 17 -13.73 -1.07 -0.25
CA ASP A 17 -13.66 -2.44 0.26
C ASP A 17 -12.47 -2.63 1.21
N ALA A 18 -11.32 -2.01 0.90
CA ALA A 18 -10.15 -2.05 1.76
C ALA A 18 -10.43 -1.41 3.14
N PHE A 19 -11.08 -0.24 3.16
CA PHE A 19 -11.47 0.41 4.41
C PHE A 19 -12.54 -0.37 5.19
N LEU A 20 -13.45 -1.04 4.49
CA LEU A 20 -14.42 -1.94 5.13
C LEU A 20 -13.72 -3.13 5.80
N LEU A 21 -12.74 -3.75 5.13
CA LEU A 21 -11.92 -4.81 5.72
C LEU A 21 -11.15 -4.34 6.95
N LEU A 22 -10.55 -3.14 6.91
CA LEU A 22 -9.86 -2.55 8.07
C LEU A 22 -10.82 -2.34 9.25
N LYS A 23 -12.02 -1.80 8.98
CA LYS A 23 -13.05 -1.62 10.01
C LYS A 23 -13.50 -2.95 10.60
N ASN A 24 -13.71 -3.97 9.78
CA ASN A 24 -14.12 -5.30 10.23
C ASN A 24 -13.01 -5.99 11.05
N LYS A 25 -11.74 -5.81 10.65
CA LYS A 25 -10.59 -6.41 11.34
C LYS A 25 -10.31 -5.78 12.71
N TYR A 26 -10.39 -4.45 12.80
CA TYR A 26 -9.95 -3.71 14.00
C TYR A 26 -11.11 -3.17 14.86
N GLY A 27 -12.33 -3.10 14.32
CA GLY A 27 -13.50 -2.57 15.02
C GLY A 27 -13.25 -1.13 15.51
N ASN A 28 -13.45 -0.91 16.81
CA ASN A 28 -13.19 0.39 17.44
C ASN A 28 -11.70 0.64 17.77
N GLN A 29 -10.83 -0.34 17.53
CA GLN A 29 -9.40 -0.29 17.85
C GLN A 29 -8.55 -0.11 16.58
N ILE A 30 -8.88 0.89 15.77
CA ILE A 30 -8.16 1.21 14.54
C ILE A 30 -6.72 1.63 14.89
N PRO A 31 -5.71 1.22 14.09
CA PRO A 31 -4.34 1.70 14.26
C PRO A 31 -4.24 3.22 14.27
N SER A 32 -3.29 3.77 15.04
CA SER A 32 -3.03 5.21 15.09
C SER A 32 -2.60 5.82 13.75
N MET A 33 -2.16 4.99 12.80
CA MET A 33 -1.76 5.38 11.47
C MET A 33 -2.19 4.33 10.43
N ILE A 34 -2.76 4.81 9.32
CA ILE A 34 -3.00 4.02 8.10
C ILE A 34 -2.27 4.72 6.96
N SER A 35 -1.39 4.01 6.26
CA SER A 35 -0.67 4.53 5.10
C SER A 35 -1.15 3.84 3.83
N ASN A 36 -1.52 4.63 2.83
CA ASN A 36 -1.89 4.15 1.50
C ASN A 36 -0.74 4.40 0.53
N ILE A 37 -0.21 3.33 -0.07
CA ILE A 37 0.89 3.38 -1.04
C ILE A 37 0.33 3.08 -2.42
N THR A 38 0.27 4.11 -3.28
CA THR A 38 -0.31 4.02 -4.63
C THR A 38 0.74 3.79 -5.74
N GLY A 39 2.00 3.54 -5.36
CA GLY A 39 3.12 3.36 -6.27
C GLY A 39 4.20 4.43 -6.09
N PRO A 40 5.26 4.42 -6.93
CA PRO A 40 6.32 5.43 -6.86
C PRO A 40 5.76 6.82 -7.19
N SER A 41 6.22 7.86 -6.49
CA SER A 41 5.84 9.22 -6.85
C SER A 41 6.30 9.52 -8.28
N ARG A 42 5.41 10.14 -9.07
CA ARG A 42 5.77 10.79 -10.33
C ARG A 42 5.87 12.27 -10.04
N THR A 43 7.09 12.77 -9.85
CA THR A 43 7.32 14.21 -9.73
C THR A 43 7.98 14.67 -11.02
N ALA A 44 7.16 15.18 -11.93
CA ALA A 44 7.63 16.00 -13.04
C ALA A 44 7.52 17.44 -12.55
N ASP A 45 8.65 18.09 -12.26
CA ASP A 45 8.90 19.54 -12.45
C ASP A 45 10.02 20.05 -11.53
N ILE A 46 11.22 19.50 -11.69
CA ILE A 46 12.45 20.28 -11.50
C ILE A 46 13.15 20.20 -12.85
N GLU A 47 13.09 21.27 -13.62
CA GLU A 47 13.85 21.45 -14.87
C GLU A 47 13.50 20.47 -16.02
N LYS A 48 12.23 20.06 -16.16
CA LYS A 48 11.71 19.20 -17.25
C LYS A 48 12.28 17.77 -17.33
N THR A 49 13.02 17.31 -16.32
CA THR A 49 13.44 15.91 -16.25
C THR A 49 12.44 15.11 -15.43
N LEU A 50 11.91 14.03 -16.01
CA LEU A 50 11.06 13.09 -15.29
C LEU A 50 11.90 12.37 -14.22
N VAL A 51 11.65 12.68 -12.94
CA VAL A 51 12.22 11.92 -11.83
C VAL A 51 11.13 11.00 -11.26
N LEU A 52 11.26 9.70 -11.52
CA LEU A 52 10.44 8.70 -10.82
C LEU A 52 11.04 8.44 -9.42
N GLY A 53 10.19 8.47 -8.39
CA GLY A 53 10.55 8.01 -7.05
C GLY A 53 11.17 9.04 -6.12
N ALA A 54 10.91 10.33 -6.29
CA ALA A 54 11.42 11.37 -5.38
C ALA A 54 10.83 11.27 -3.96
N HIS A 55 9.60 10.76 -3.84
CA HIS A 55 8.91 10.52 -2.57
C HIS A 55 8.40 9.08 -2.49
N GLY A 56 8.53 8.48 -1.31
CA GLY A 56 8.16 7.09 -1.04
C GLY A 56 9.38 6.14 -1.02
N PRO A 57 9.16 4.85 -0.76
CA PRO A 57 10.25 3.88 -0.77
C PRO A 57 10.84 3.75 -2.17
N LYS A 58 12.18 3.84 -2.27
CA LYS A 58 12.93 3.63 -3.52
C LYS A 58 12.56 2.32 -4.23
N GLU A 59 12.30 1.29 -3.44
CA GLU A 59 11.88 -0.03 -3.91
C GLU A 59 10.81 -0.59 -2.95
N LEU A 60 9.78 -1.19 -3.53
CA LEU A 60 8.68 -1.86 -2.83
C LEU A 60 8.63 -3.32 -3.30
N PHE A 61 8.76 -4.25 -2.36
CA PHE A 61 8.61 -5.68 -2.59
C PHE A 61 7.34 -6.17 -1.89
N VAL A 62 6.43 -6.79 -2.65
CA VAL A 62 5.19 -7.36 -2.11
C VAL A 62 5.21 -8.87 -2.34
N PHE A 63 5.20 -9.62 -1.24
CA PHE A 63 5.05 -11.06 -1.25
C PHE A 63 3.59 -11.40 -0.97
N LEU A 64 2.87 -11.83 -2.00
CA LEU A 64 1.52 -12.37 -1.87
C LEU A 64 1.61 -13.86 -1.54
N ILE A 65 1.11 -14.21 -0.36
CA ILE A 65 1.02 -15.59 0.12
C ILE A 65 -0.44 -16.02 0.19
N ASP A 66 -0.71 -17.29 -0.05
CA ASP A 66 -2.03 -17.84 0.21
C ASP A 66 -2.28 -18.01 1.71
N ASP A 67 -3.54 -17.98 2.10
CA ASP A 67 -3.95 -18.43 3.42
C ASP A 67 -3.73 -19.94 3.51
N PHE A 68 -2.60 -20.34 4.10
CA PHE A 68 -2.41 -21.73 4.49
C PHE A 68 -3.55 -22.13 5.43
N SER A 69 -4.29 -23.17 5.02
CA SER A 69 -5.33 -23.81 5.82
C SER A 69 -4.73 -24.48 7.06
#